data_AF-A0A1A2RPX1-F1
#
_entry.id   AF-A0A1A2RPX1-F1
#
_cell.length_a   1.000
_cell.length_b   1.000
_cell.length_c   1.000
_cell.angle_alpha   90.00
_cell.angle_beta   90.00
_cell.angle_gamma   90.00
#
_symmetry.space_group_name_H-M   'P 1'
#
loop_
_entity.id
_entity.type
_entity.pdbx_description
1 polymer ?
#
loop_
_entity_poly.entity_id
_entity_poly.type
_entity_poly.pdbx_seq_one_letter_code
_entity_poly.pdbx_strand_id
1 'polypeptide(L)'
;MVDLGVRPDPRTRNRLVGIGAAIAVWTALVLWCAIKVVPLDVYWMSYYAADYTHGFVRRGLAGELVRFIPARYFGATLGLRWLSTAVYLCGLAAIAGVALFSRHRSERRLLVAMVIPLLPFGVPFAAFSARPDLFGGAALALFSSVLVFTHSRAVATGWCVAYGAAIAVLTLMHEAIGLQFALGAVLAIIVLGGALESSRRLGALVAVTPGVVSTAVVAVFGRHDITSRLCAAVPHHLMPNPFATVTSPETLLRFVLDGRSSQTDYHDWVCRNVMPNYDNGIVAAIRTVGHIGALGLTVSLIFGAAAVAVTLWGLGELSGVPLRAFVEALQGRMTWVAAGLLLVAPVFLTGYDWTRWLTIVAFDIAIVFILFAARRPEIEQAPTPKTLRLFILLVIAFALIPVGAVPGFGGPLMA
;
A
#
# COMPACT_ATOMS: atom_id res chain seq x y z
N MET A 1 24.01 14.76 32.97
CA MET A 1 22.89 13.81 33.07
C MET A 1 21.93 14.37 34.10
N VAL A 2 20.91 15.12 33.67
CA VAL A 2 19.83 15.57 34.55
C VAL A 2 18.63 14.70 34.21
N ASP A 3 18.35 13.75 35.10
CA ASP A 3 17.17 12.89 35.05
C ASP A 3 15.95 13.77 35.35
N LEU A 4 15.34 14.36 34.32
CA LEU A 4 14.06 15.04 34.43
C LEU A 4 12.99 13.95 34.55
N GLY A 5 12.86 13.42 35.77
CA GLY A 5 11.97 12.35 36.19
C GLY A 5 10.49 12.69 36.04
N VAL A 6 9.99 12.78 34.81
CA VAL A 6 8.57 12.62 34.50
C VAL A 6 8.34 11.14 34.29
N ARG A 7 8.15 10.40 35.40
CA ARG A 7 7.56 9.06 35.31
C ARG A 7 6.15 9.24 34.73
N PRO A 8 5.82 8.66 33.56
CA PRO A 8 4.46 8.73 33.06
C PRO A 8 3.52 8.14 34.11
N ASP A 9 2.39 8.81 34.36
CA ASP A 9 1.36 8.35 35.29
C ASP A 9 1.10 6.85 35.03
N PRO A 10 1.26 5.96 36.04
CA PRO A 10 1.01 4.54 35.89
C PRO A 10 -0.31 4.22 35.19
N ARG A 11 -1.34 5.05 35.37
CA ARG A 11 -2.65 4.91 34.72
C ARG A 11 -2.58 5.16 33.22
N THR A 12 -1.89 6.19 32.76
CA THR A 12 -1.68 6.49 31.33
C THR A 12 -0.87 5.39 30.66
N ARG A 13 0.20 4.92 31.32
CA ARG A 13 1.01 3.81 30.82
C ARG A 13 0.18 2.53 30.66
N ASN A 14 -0.58 2.15 31.68
CA ASN A 14 -1.43 0.96 31.62
C ASN A 14 -2.51 1.06 30.54
N ARG A 15 -3.07 2.26 30.33
CA ARG A 15 -4.05 2.51 29.27
C ARG A 15 -3.45 2.32 27.87
N LEU A 16 -2.25 2.85 27.62
CA LEU A 16 -1.58 2.72 26.33
C LEU A 16 -1.16 1.26 26.05
N VAL A 17 -0.72 0.52 27.08
CA VAL A 17 -0.49 -0.93 26.98
C VAL A 17 -1.78 -1.67 26.63
N GLY A 18 -2.90 -1.34 27.30
CA GLY A 18 -4.20 -1.93 27.00
C GLY A 18 -4.67 -1.66 25.57
N ILE A 19 -4.46 -0.44 25.06
CA ILE A 19 -4.76 -0.10 23.65
C ILE A 19 -3.85 -0.88 22.69
N GLY A 20 -2.55 -0.96 22.98
CA GLY A 20 -1.62 -1.75 22.17
C GLY A 20 -2.02 -3.24 22.11
N ALA A 21 -2.43 -3.82 23.24
CA ALA A 21 -2.95 -5.19 23.28
C ALA A 21 -4.25 -5.32 22.47
N ALA A 22 -5.17 -4.37 22.58
CA ALA A 22 -6.41 -4.37 21.79
C ALA A 22 -6.13 -4.29 20.28
N ILE A 23 -5.16 -3.48 19.85
CA ILE A 23 -4.74 -3.38 18.45
C ILE A 23 -4.10 -4.68 17.98
N ALA A 24 -3.31 -5.35 18.81
CA ALA A 24 -2.74 -6.65 18.50
C ALA A 24 -3.82 -7.73 18.34
N VAL A 25 -4.80 -7.78 19.24
CA VAL A 25 -5.96 -8.68 19.14
C VAL A 25 -6.78 -8.38 17.88
N TRP A 26 -7.05 -7.11 17.61
CA TRP A 26 -7.74 -6.69 16.39
C TRP A 26 -6.96 -7.08 15.12
N THR A 27 -5.63 -6.92 15.12
CA THR A 27 -4.75 -7.33 14.02
C THR A 27 -4.85 -8.84 13.77
N ALA A 28 -4.81 -9.64 14.84
CA ALA A 28 -4.99 -11.09 14.75
C ALA A 28 -6.39 -11.46 14.22
N LEU A 29 -7.43 -10.74 14.64
CA LEU A 29 -8.79 -10.93 14.13
C LEU A 29 -8.90 -10.59 12.64
N VAL A 30 -8.30 -9.48 12.18
CA VAL A 30 -8.26 -9.11 10.76
C VAL A 30 -7.55 -10.17 9.93
N LEU A 31 -6.40 -10.67 10.39
CA LEU A 31 -5.69 -11.75 9.71
C LEU A 31 -6.49 -13.05 9.70
N TRP A 32 -7.12 -13.41 10.81
CA TRP A 32 -8.02 -14.55 10.89
C TRP A 32 -9.16 -14.42 9.88
N CYS A 33 -9.80 -13.25 9.79
CA CYS A 33 -10.84 -12.98 8.81
C CYS A 33 -10.32 -13.12 7.37
N ALA A 34 -9.14 -12.58 7.04
CA ALA A 34 -8.54 -12.70 5.72
C ALA A 34 -8.14 -14.13 5.33
N ILE A 35 -7.82 -14.99 6.32
CA ILE A 35 -7.42 -16.38 6.11
C ILE A 35 -8.62 -17.32 6.06
N LYS A 36 -9.59 -17.15 6.96
CA LYS A 36 -10.67 -18.12 7.22
C LYS A 36 -12.05 -17.68 6.77
N VAL A 37 -12.33 -16.37 6.83
CA VAL A 37 -13.68 -15.86 6.59
C VAL A 37 -13.83 -15.42 5.14
N VAL A 38 -12.93 -14.55 4.67
CA VAL A 38 -12.98 -14.03 3.29
C VAL A 38 -11.66 -14.38 2.59
N PRO A 39 -11.41 -15.67 2.29
CA PRO A 39 -10.23 -16.07 1.52
C PRO A 39 -10.34 -15.54 0.09
N LEU A 40 -9.49 -14.56 -0.23
CA LEU A 40 -9.43 -13.92 -1.55
C LEU A 40 -8.31 -14.47 -2.43
N ASP A 41 -7.77 -15.64 -2.07
CA ASP A 41 -6.63 -16.28 -2.71
C ASP A 41 -6.84 -16.49 -4.21
N VAL A 42 -8.06 -16.82 -4.66
CA VAL A 42 -8.40 -16.96 -6.08
C VAL A 42 -8.02 -15.72 -6.90
N TYR A 43 -8.30 -14.51 -6.39
CA TYR A 43 -7.96 -13.26 -7.06
C TYR A 43 -6.46 -12.94 -6.92
N TRP A 44 -5.86 -13.13 -5.74
CA TRP A 44 -4.46 -12.75 -5.51
C TRP A 44 -3.46 -13.65 -6.22
N MET A 45 -3.71 -14.95 -6.26
CA MET A 45 -2.85 -15.90 -6.99
C MET A 45 -2.83 -15.60 -8.48
N SER A 46 -3.89 -15.01 -9.04
CA SER A 46 -3.95 -14.64 -10.47
C SER A 46 -2.90 -13.61 -10.90
N TYR A 47 -2.32 -12.85 -9.96
CA TYR A 47 -1.22 -11.94 -10.26
C TYR A 47 0.07 -12.65 -10.67
N TYR A 48 0.17 -13.95 -10.38
CA TYR A 48 1.33 -14.79 -10.68
C TYR A 48 1.06 -15.80 -11.81
N ALA A 49 -0.09 -15.69 -12.49
CA ALA A 49 -0.51 -16.65 -13.50
C ALA A 49 0.19 -16.47 -14.86
N ALA A 50 0.68 -15.26 -15.16
CA ALA A 50 1.39 -14.97 -16.40
C ALA A 50 2.90 -14.96 -16.17
N ASP A 51 3.64 -15.63 -17.05
CA ASP A 51 5.10 -15.69 -17.07
C ASP A 51 5.64 -15.26 -18.45
N TYR A 52 6.96 -15.36 -18.67
CA TYR A 52 7.59 -14.99 -19.94
C TYR A 52 7.73 -16.15 -20.94
N THR A 53 7.14 -17.32 -20.66
CA THR A 53 7.21 -18.50 -21.56
C THR A 53 6.62 -18.21 -22.94
N HIS A 54 5.65 -17.29 -23.04
CA HIS A 54 5.01 -16.90 -24.29
C HIS A 54 5.44 -15.52 -24.82
N GLY A 55 6.54 -14.98 -24.27
CA GLY A 55 7.12 -13.68 -24.62
C GLY A 55 6.96 -12.63 -23.52
N PHE A 56 7.45 -11.42 -23.78
CA PHE A 56 7.38 -10.33 -22.83
C PHE A 56 5.93 -9.84 -22.62
N VAL A 57 5.44 -9.92 -21.39
CA VAL A 57 4.06 -9.61 -21.00
C VAL A 57 4.01 -8.86 -19.67
N ARG A 58 2.95 -8.06 -19.44
CA ARG A 58 2.69 -7.46 -18.13
C ARG A 58 2.67 -8.53 -17.03
N ARG A 59 3.20 -8.20 -15.84
CA ARG A 59 3.31 -9.11 -14.69
C ARG A 59 4.15 -10.38 -14.90
N GLY A 60 4.80 -10.56 -16.05
CA GLY A 60 5.49 -11.81 -16.36
C GLY A 60 6.60 -12.18 -15.37
N LEU A 61 7.29 -11.20 -14.76
CA LEU A 61 8.29 -11.49 -13.74
C LEU A 61 7.67 -12.13 -12.48
N ALA A 62 6.42 -11.81 -12.15
CA ALA A 62 5.72 -12.42 -11.04
C ALA A 62 5.50 -13.92 -11.28
N GLY A 63 5.09 -14.33 -12.49
CA GLY A 63 4.97 -15.75 -12.85
C GLY A 63 6.31 -16.47 -12.92
N GLU A 64 7.38 -15.81 -13.40
CA GLU A 64 8.73 -16.40 -13.39
C GLU A 64 9.19 -16.76 -11.97
N LEU A 65 8.89 -15.92 -10.97
CA LEU A 65 9.21 -16.22 -9.56
C LEU A 65 8.57 -17.52 -9.07
N VAL A 66 7.37 -17.85 -9.54
CA VAL A 66 6.69 -19.11 -9.19
C VAL A 66 7.49 -20.31 -9.68
N ARG A 67 8.10 -20.23 -10.86
CA ARG A 67 8.88 -21.32 -11.46
C ARG A 67 10.18 -21.61 -10.72
N PHE A 68 10.74 -20.61 -10.03
CA PHE A 68 11.94 -20.78 -9.22
C PHE A 68 11.68 -21.42 -7.85
N ILE A 69 10.42 -21.50 -7.41
CA ILE A 69 10.06 -22.10 -6.13
C ILE A 69 9.77 -23.59 -6.36
N PRO A 70 10.43 -24.54 -5.65
CA PRO A 70 10.22 -25.98 -5.81
C PRO A 70 8.80 -26.50 -5.48
N ALA A 71 7.88 -25.62 -5.10
CA ALA A 71 6.51 -25.96 -4.75
C ALA A 71 5.60 -26.00 -5.99
N ARG A 72 4.50 -26.75 -5.91
CA ARG A 72 3.42 -26.68 -6.92
C ARG A 72 2.84 -25.25 -6.95
N TYR A 73 2.35 -24.82 -8.11
CA TYR A 73 1.84 -23.46 -8.37
C TYR A 73 1.09 -22.81 -7.20
N PHE A 74 0.07 -23.48 -6.64
CA PHE A 74 -0.74 -22.94 -5.54
C PHE A 74 0.04 -22.76 -4.23
N GLY A 75 0.99 -23.65 -3.92
CA GLY A 75 1.84 -23.49 -2.74
C GLY A 75 2.81 -22.33 -2.89
N ALA A 76 3.42 -22.20 -4.07
CA ALA A 76 4.32 -21.10 -4.39
C ALA A 76 3.61 -19.74 -4.39
N THR A 77 2.45 -19.63 -5.04
CA THR A 77 1.68 -18.38 -5.11
C THR A 77 1.05 -18.00 -3.76
N LEU A 78 0.62 -18.98 -2.95
CA LEU A 78 0.19 -18.73 -1.57
C LEU A 78 1.34 -18.18 -0.72
N GLY A 79 2.54 -18.77 -0.86
CA GLY A 79 3.75 -18.28 -0.21
C GLY A 79 4.10 -16.85 -0.62
N LEU A 80 4.10 -16.56 -1.92
CA LEU A 80 4.39 -15.22 -2.45
C LEU A 80 3.37 -14.17 -2.01
N ARG A 81 2.07 -14.53 -1.96
CA ARG A 81 1.00 -13.68 -1.41
C ARG A 81 1.29 -13.25 0.02
N TRP A 82 1.57 -14.19 0.91
CA TRP A 82 1.85 -13.86 2.31
C TRP A 82 3.22 -13.24 2.53
N LEU A 83 4.19 -13.55 1.66
CA LEU A 83 5.49 -12.90 1.66
C LEU A 83 5.36 -11.41 1.34
N SER A 84 4.54 -11.02 0.35
CA SER A 84 4.34 -9.60 0.04
C SER A 84 3.67 -8.86 1.21
N THR A 85 2.67 -9.47 1.86
CA THR A 85 2.07 -8.96 3.10
C THR A 85 3.12 -8.78 4.20
N ALA A 86 3.94 -9.81 4.47
CA ALA A 86 4.95 -9.78 5.52
C ALA A 86 6.02 -8.71 5.27
N VAL A 87 6.56 -8.64 4.06
CA VAL A 87 7.58 -7.65 3.67
C VAL A 87 7.05 -6.22 3.79
N TYR A 88 5.79 -5.99 3.39
CA TYR A 88 5.14 -4.70 3.55
C TYR A 88 4.92 -4.31 5.00
N LEU A 89 4.45 -5.24 5.84
CA LEU A 89 4.30 -5.01 7.28
C LEU A 89 5.65 -4.75 7.96
N CYS A 90 6.74 -5.41 7.53
CA CYS A 90 8.10 -5.08 7.96
C CYS A 90 8.49 -3.64 7.55
N GLY A 91 8.12 -3.19 6.34
CA GLY A 91 8.29 -1.80 5.92
C GLY A 91 7.55 -0.81 6.82
N LEU A 92 6.29 -1.08 7.15
CA LEU A 92 5.51 -0.25 8.09
C LEU A 92 6.11 -0.29 9.51
N ALA A 93 6.60 -1.44 9.96
CA ALA A 93 7.30 -1.57 11.23
C ALA A 93 8.60 -0.76 11.26
N ALA A 94 9.32 -0.67 10.14
CA ALA A 94 10.48 0.21 10.03
C ALA A 94 10.09 1.68 10.21
N ILE A 95 9.01 2.15 9.55
CA ILE A 95 8.47 3.51 9.75
C ILE A 95 8.09 3.75 11.21
N ALA A 96 7.37 2.82 11.83
CA ALA A 96 7.00 2.89 13.24
C ALA A 96 8.25 2.96 14.13
N GLY A 97 9.26 2.12 13.87
CA GLY A 97 10.52 2.09 14.58
C GLY A 97 11.28 3.42 14.50
N VAL A 98 11.38 4.02 13.31
CA VAL A 98 12.01 5.33 13.15
C VAL A 98 11.23 6.42 13.89
N ALA A 99 9.89 6.39 13.84
CA ALA A 99 9.05 7.33 14.57
C ALA A 99 9.25 7.21 16.10
N LEU A 100 9.37 5.98 16.61
CA LEU A 100 9.56 5.65 18.03
C LEU A 100 10.96 6.00 18.56
N PHE A 101 12.01 5.68 17.79
CA PHE A 101 13.39 5.61 18.31
C PHE A 101 14.36 6.67 17.76
N SER A 102 13.91 7.62 16.92
CA SER A 102 14.81 8.60 16.31
C SER A 102 15.47 9.59 17.29
N ARG A 103 14.90 9.82 18.48
CA ARG A 103 15.47 10.70 19.54
C ARG A 103 14.99 10.26 20.94
N HIS A 104 14.36 11.17 21.69
CA HIS A 104 13.79 10.91 23.00
C HIS A 104 12.43 10.24 22.86
N ARG A 105 12.15 9.29 23.76
CA ARG A 105 10.82 8.67 23.84
C ARG A 105 9.81 9.73 24.29
N SER A 106 8.71 9.85 23.56
CA SER A 106 7.58 10.70 23.91
C SER A 106 6.27 9.94 23.74
N GLU A 107 5.24 10.32 24.49
CA GLU A 107 3.93 9.70 24.37
C GLU A 107 3.35 9.89 22.95
N ARG A 108 3.55 11.06 22.32
CA ARG A 108 3.10 11.32 20.95
C ARG A 108 3.73 10.38 19.92
N ARG A 109 5.03 10.08 20.04
CA ARG A 109 5.70 9.06 19.20
C ARG A 109 5.04 7.70 19.34
N LEU A 110 4.67 7.32 20.57
CA LEU A 110 3.96 6.08 20.83
C LEU A 110 2.55 6.09 20.22
N LEU A 111 1.79 7.19 20.35
CA LEU A 111 0.47 7.33 19.72
C LEU A 111 0.53 7.17 18.19
N VAL A 112 1.50 7.85 17.56
CA VAL A 112 1.71 7.77 16.11
C VAL A 112 2.10 6.35 15.70
N ALA A 113 3.01 5.70 16.41
CA ALA A 113 3.41 4.34 16.08
C ALA A 113 2.28 3.32 16.28
N MET A 114 1.45 3.48 17.32
CA MET A 114 0.31 2.61 17.57
C MET A 114 -0.80 2.75 16.54
N VAL A 115 -0.97 3.92 15.90
CA VAL A 115 -2.02 4.08 14.89
C VAL A 115 -1.64 3.48 13.52
N ILE A 116 -0.34 3.34 13.22
CA ILE A 116 0.15 2.84 11.90
C ILE A 116 -0.54 1.54 11.44
N PRO A 117 -0.69 0.49 12.27
CA PRO A 117 -1.36 -0.74 11.87
C PRO A 117 -2.84 -0.55 11.47
N LEU A 118 -3.49 0.52 11.96
CA LEU A 118 -4.90 0.80 11.74
C LEU A 118 -5.14 1.75 10.56
N LEU A 119 -4.13 2.49 10.10
CA LEU A 119 -4.28 3.45 9.01
C LEU A 119 -4.88 2.77 7.76
N PRO A 120 -5.49 3.52 6.82
CA PRO A 120 -6.08 2.93 5.61
C PRO A 120 -5.15 1.98 4.85
N PHE A 121 -3.84 2.24 4.87
CA PHE A 121 -2.79 1.42 4.25
C PHE A 121 -2.12 0.44 5.23
N GLY A 122 -2.66 0.22 6.42
CA GLY A 122 -2.12 -0.62 7.49
C GLY A 122 -2.40 -2.12 7.29
N VAL A 123 -2.68 -2.82 8.39
CA VAL A 123 -2.90 -4.28 8.40
C VAL A 123 -4.04 -4.72 7.47
N PRO A 124 -5.23 -4.07 7.45
CA PRO A 124 -6.30 -4.52 6.56
C PRO A 124 -5.92 -4.44 5.09
N PHE A 125 -5.20 -3.39 4.68
CA PHE A 125 -4.71 -3.26 3.32
C PHE A 125 -3.73 -4.38 2.97
N ALA A 126 -2.77 -4.65 3.86
CA ALA A 126 -1.78 -5.70 3.67
C ALA A 126 -2.39 -7.10 3.62
N ALA A 127 -3.45 -7.36 4.41
CA ALA A 127 -4.10 -8.67 4.51
C ALA A 127 -5.12 -8.91 3.37
N PHE A 128 -5.95 -7.90 3.07
CA PHE A 128 -7.03 -8.01 2.08
C PHE A 128 -6.63 -7.54 0.68
N SER A 129 -5.47 -6.91 0.49
CA SER A 129 -4.94 -6.52 -0.82
C SER A 129 -3.49 -7.01 -1.00
N ALA A 130 -3.27 -8.29 -0.73
CA ALA A 130 -1.98 -9.00 -0.77
C ALA A 130 -1.42 -9.19 -2.19
N ARG A 131 -1.17 -8.07 -2.87
CA ARG A 131 -0.72 -7.97 -4.26
C ARG A 131 0.79 -7.70 -4.35
N PRO A 132 1.42 -7.89 -5.52
CA PRO A 132 2.85 -7.61 -5.69
C PRO A 132 3.26 -6.14 -5.45
N ASP A 133 2.36 -5.17 -5.57
CA ASP A 133 2.65 -3.76 -5.29
C ASP A 133 2.98 -3.47 -3.83
N LEU A 134 2.64 -4.37 -2.91
CA LEU A 134 3.10 -4.33 -1.52
C LEU A 134 4.64 -4.35 -1.42
N PHE A 135 5.35 -5.01 -2.35
CA PHE A 135 6.82 -4.93 -2.41
C PHE A 135 7.30 -3.51 -2.75
N GLY A 136 6.59 -2.79 -3.64
CA GLY A 136 6.89 -1.40 -3.97
C GLY A 136 6.68 -0.47 -2.76
N GLY A 137 5.59 -0.68 -2.02
CA GLY A 137 5.32 0.03 -0.78
C GLY A 137 6.42 -0.22 0.26
N ALA A 138 6.82 -1.48 0.45
CA ALA A 138 7.92 -1.83 1.36
C ALA A 138 9.25 -1.15 0.96
N ALA A 139 9.58 -1.16 -0.34
CA ALA A 139 10.77 -0.50 -0.86
C ALA A 139 10.74 1.01 -0.58
N LEU A 140 9.59 1.67 -0.77
CA LEU A 140 9.45 3.10 -0.47
C LEU A 140 9.56 3.39 1.02
N ALA A 141 8.95 2.57 1.87
CA ALA A 141 9.05 2.71 3.33
C ALA A 141 10.50 2.59 3.81
N LEU A 142 11.23 1.57 3.33
CA LEU A 142 12.65 1.40 3.65
C LEU A 142 13.50 2.54 3.11
N PHE A 143 13.34 2.91 1.85
CA PHE A 143 14.05 4.04 1.24
C PHE A 143 13.86 5.34 2.02
N SER A 144 12.60 5.66 2.37
CA SER A 144 12.26 6.85 3.15
C SER A 144 12.89 6.79 4.54
N SER A 145 12.85 5.63 5.20
CA SER A 145 13.44 5.42 6.53
C SER A 145 14.95 5.62 6.51
N VAL A 146 15.64 5.10 5.50
CA VAL A 146 17.10 5.21 5.38
C VAL A 146 17.53 6.64 5.07
N LEU A 147 16.76 7.39 4.26
CA LEU A 147 17.04 8.80 4.01
C LEU A 147 17.04 9.65 5.29
N VAL A 148 16.27 9.28 6.32
CA VAL A 148 16.26 9.98 7.61
C VAL A 148 17.63 9.97 8.28
N PHE A 149 18.39 8.88 8.14
CA PHE A 149 19.68 8.67 8.81
C PHE A 149 20.89 8.93 7.90
N THR A 150 20.64 9.28 6.63
CA THR A 150 21.73 9.47 5.68
C THR A 150 22.27 10.89 5.76
N HIS A 151 23.56 11.01 6.07
CA HIS A 151 24.26 12.29 6.19
C HIS A 151 25.18 12.63 5.01
N SER A 152 25.55 11.64 4.20
CA SER A 152 26.44 11.82 3.05
C SER A 152 25.64 11.91 1.74
N ARG A 153 25.98 12.89 0.90
CA ARG A 153 25.40 13.06 -0.44
C ARG A 153 25.61 11.84 -1.33
N ALA A 154 26.78 11.23 -1.28
CA ALA A 154 27.11 10.04 -2.08
C ALA A 154 26.23 8.84 -1.67
N VAL A 155 26.10 8.62 -0.35
CA VAL A 155 25.26 7.54 0.19
C VAL A 155 23.79 7.78 -0.14
N ALA A 156 23.29 9.01 0.01
CA ALA A 156 21.91 9.35 -0.33
C ALA A 156 21.61 9.13 -1.82
N THR A 157 22.56 9.50 -2.69
CA THR A 157 22.45 9.27 -4.14
C THR A 157 22.45 7.77 -4.45
N GLY A 158 23.31 7.00 -3.78
CA GLY A 158 23.33 5.54 -3.89
C GLY A 158 21.99 4.90 -3.51
N TRP A 159 21.35 5.38 -2.45
CA TRP A 159 20.00 4.93 -2.07
C TRP A 159 18.92 5.31 -3.09
N CYS A 160 18.99 6.51 -3.70
CA CYS A 160 18.09 6.88 -4.79
C CYS A 160 18.23 5.94 -5.99
N VAL A 161 19.47 5.60 -6.38
CA VAL A 161 19.74 4.67 -7.48
C VAL A 161 19.26 3.25 -7.14
N ALA A 162 19.57 2.76 -5.95
CA ALA A 162 19.14 1.44 -5.49
C ALA A 162 17.62 1.31 -5.45
N TYR A 163 16.93 2.35 -4.93
CA TYR A 163 15.48 2.40 -4.94
C TYR A 163 14.91 2.43 -6.37
N GLY A 164 15.45 3.28 -7.25
CA GLY A 164 15.01 3.33 -8.65
C GLY A 164 15.18 2.01 -9.38
N ALA A 165 16.32 1.33 -9.19
CA ALA A 165 16.58 0.00 -9.76
C ALA A 165 15.61 -1.05 -9.19
N ALA A 166 15.37 -1.06 -7.88
CA ALA A 166 14.41 -1.97 -7.25
C ALA A 166 13.00 -1.75 -7.79
N ILE A 167 12.55 -0.50 -7.91
CA ILE A 167 11.24 -0.16 -8.46
C ILE A 167 11.12 -0.54 -9.94
N ALA A 168 12.18 -0.36 -10.75
CA ALA A 168 12.18 -0.82 -12.14
C ALA A 168 11.94 -2.33 -12.25
N VAL A 169 12.62 -3.13 -11.43
CA VAL A 169 12.43 -4.60 -11.38
C VAL A 169 11.03 -4.94 -10.89
N LEU A 170 10.56 -4.32 -9.79
CA LEU A 170 9.23 -4.58 -9.24
C LEU A 170 8.12 -4.21 -10.24
N THR A 171 8.30 -3.17 -11.05
CA THR A 171 7.38 -2.82 -12.14
C THR A 171 7.18 -3.98 -13.14
N LEU A 172 8.15 -4.86 -13.33
CA LEU A 172 7.98 -6.05 -14.17
C LEU A 172 7.09 -7.13 -13.51
N MET A 173 7.00 -7.13 -12.16
CA MET A 173 6.06 -7.97 -11.42
C MET A 173 4.64 -7.38 -11.43
N HIS A 174 4.53 -6.05 -11.39
CA HIS A 174 3.26 -5.34 -11.49
C HIS A 174 3.48 -3.96 -12.10
N GLU A 175 2.96 -3.76 -13.31
CA GLU A 175 3.27 -2.63 -14.20
C GLU A 175 2.98 -1.24 -13.62
N ALA A 176 2.04 -1.14 -12.67
CA ALA A 176 1.70 0.12 -12.02
C ALA A 176 2.67 0.56 -10.90
N ILE A 177 3.56 -0.31 -10.38
CA ILE A 177 4.38 -0.01 -9.19
C ILE A 177 5.22 1.26 -9.38
N GLY A 178 5.89 1.39 -10.53
CA GLY A 178 6.72 2.56 -10.83
C GLY A 178 5.97 3.89 -10.83
N LEU A 179 4.68 3.86 -11.16
CA LEU A 179 3.80 5.04 -11.16
C LEU A 179 3.17 5.29 -9.78
N GLN A 180 2.77 4.22 -9.10
CA GLN A 180 2.08 4.25 -7.81
C GLN A 180 2.88 4.94 -6.71
N PHE A 181 4.19 4.67 -6.63
CA PHE A 181 5.04 5.14 -5.53
C PHE A 181 5.95 6.34 -5.94
N ALA A 182 5.76 6.88 -7.14
CA ALA A 182 6.56 7.99 -7.66
C ALA A 182 6.38 9.26 -6.81
N LEU A 183 5.15 9.56 -6.38
CA LEU A 183 4.85 10.70 -5.52
C LEU A 183 5.59 10.57 -4.19
N GLY A 184 5.48 9.41 -3.53
CA GLY A 184 6.17 9.13 -2.27
C GLY A 184 7.68 9.26 -2.37
N ALA A 185 8.30 8.76 -3.43
CA ALA A 185 9.73 8.90 -3.66
C ALA A 185 10.17 10.37 -3.80
N VAL A 186 9.41 11.17 -4.55
CA VAL A 186 9.64 12.61 -4.69
C VAL A 186 9.51 13.32 -3.35
N LEU A 187 8.45 13.03 -2.58
CA LEU A 187 8.23 13.61 -1.26
C LEU A 187 9.35 13.24 -0.29
N ALA A 188 9.76 11.98 -0.25
CA ALA A 188 10.85 11.50 0.60
C ALA A 188 12.16 12.23 0.28
N ILE A 189 12.50 12.42 -0.99
CA ILE A 189 13.73 13.11 -1.40
C ILE A 189 13.69 14.59 -1.06
N ILE A 190 12.56 15.27 -1.26
CA ILE A 190 12.42 16.70 -0.96
C ILE A 190 12.50 16.95 0.55
N VAL A 191 11.77 16.16 1.33
CA VAL A 191 11.53 16.41 2.77
C VAL A 191 12.57 15.71 3.66
N LEU A 192 12.98 14.50 3.32
CA LEU A 192 13.90 13.68 4.12
C LEU A 192 15.34 13.75 3.62
N GLY A 193 15.55 13.94 2.32
CA GLY A 193 16.85 13.99 1.63
C GLY A 193 17.67 15.27 1.86
N GLY A 194 17.83 15.68 3.12
CA GLY A 194 18.66 16.83 3.51
C GLY A 194 20.07 16.78 2.92
N ALA A 195 20.73 15.61 3.03
CA ALA A 195 22.09 15.36 2.56
C ALA A 195 22.29 15.47 1.03
N LEU A 196 21.22 15.44 0.23
CA LEU A 196 21.33 15.60 -1.22
C LEU A 196 21.57 17.06 -1.63
N GLU A 197 21.21 18.03 -0.79
CA GLU A 197 21.37 19.47 -1.04
C GLU A 197 20.92 19.89 -2.46
N SER A 198 21.85 20.32 -3.31
CA SER A 198 21.62 20.73 -4.70
C SER A 198 21.26 19.56 -5.63
N SER A 199 21.58 18.31 -5.25
CA SER A 199 21.32 17.09 -6.04
C SER A 199 19.96 16.47 -5.84
N ARG A 200 19.04 17.10 -5.09
CA ARG A 200 17.67 16.55 -4.91
C ARG A 200 16.96 16.28 -6.25
N ARG A 201 17.17 17.13 -7.26
CA ARG A 201 16.61 16.93 -8.61
C ARG A 201 17.14 15.65 -9.27
N LEU A 202 18.46 15.46 -9.25
CA LEU A 202 19.08 14.26 -9.77
C LEU A 202 18.62 13.02 -8.99
N GLY A 203 18.58 13.11 -7.66
CA GLY A 203 18.05 12.07 -6.79
C GLY A 203 16.62 11.66 -7.17
N ALA A 204 15.73 12.63 -7.39
CA ALA A 204 14.35 12.37 -7.81
C ALA A 204 14.29 11.70 -9.19
N LEU A 205 15.10 12.16 -10.16
CA LEU A 205 15.17 11.55 -11.48
C LEU A 205 15.63 10.09 -11.41
N VAL A 206 16.75 9.81 -10.75
CA VAL A 206 17.28 8.43 -10.68
C VAL A 206 16.40 7.49 -9.84
N ALA A 207 15.61 8.03 -8.91
CA ALA A 207 14.66 7.25 -8.13
C ALA A 207 13.36 6.93 -8.89
N VAL A 208 12.86 7.84 -9.74
CA VAL A 208 11.54 7.71 -10.38
C VAL A 208 11.63 7.24 -11.83
N THR A 209 12.58 7.78 -12.61
CA THR A 209 12.68 7.52 -14.05
C THR A 209 12.80 6.03 -14.39
N PRO A 210 13.61 5.19 -13.70
CA PRO A 210 13.69 3.77 -14.02
C PRO A 210 12.34 3.04 -13.91
N GLY A 211 11.53 3.37 -12.91
CA GLY A 211 10.18 2.83 -12.75
C GLY A 211 9.25 3.24 -13.87
N VAL A 212 9.23 4.53 -14.21
CA VAL A 212 8.42 5.08 -15.31
C VAL A 212 8.81 4.47 -16.66
N VAL A 213 10.11 4.35 -16.93
CA VAL A 213 10.62 3.72 -18.16
C VAL A 213 10.20 2.26 -18.21
N SER A 214 10.30 1.52 -17.11
CA SER A 214 9.88 0.12 -17.06
C SER A 214 8.38 -0.03 -17.31
N THR A 215 7.54 0.87 -16.76
CA THR A 215 6.10 0.88 -17.04
C THR A 215 5.83 1.15 -18.51
N ALA A 216 6.53 2.13 -19.11
CA ALA A 216 6.38 2.45 -20.53
C ALA A 216 6.83 1.29 -21.42
N VAL A 217 7.93 0.61 -21.07
CA VAL A 217 8.42 -0.57 -21.79
C VAL A 217 7.39 -1.69 -21.74
N VAL A 218 6.80 -1.98 -20.58
CA VAL A 218 5.72 -2.98 -20.46
C VAL A 218 4.50 -2.59 -21.28
N ALA A 219 4.10 -1.32 -21.24
CA ALA A 219 2.92 -0.84 -21.96
C ALA A 219 3.09 -0.88 -23.50
N VAL A 220 4.30 -0.61 -24.00
CA VAL A 220 4.59 -0.54 -25.45
C VAL A 220 4.98 -1.90 -26.02
N PHE A 221 5.82 -2.66 -25.32
CA PHE A 221 6.41 -3.90 -25.84
C PHE A 221 5.76 -5.17 -25.26
N GLY A 222 4.86 -5.04 -24.27
CA GLY A 222 4.09 -6.17 -23.77
C GLY A 222 3.23 -6.79 -24.89
N ARG A 223 3.15 -8.12 -24.93
CA ARG A 223 2.23 -8.82 -25.83
C ARG A 223 0.79 -8.72 -25.35
N HIS A 224 -0.13 -8.54 -26.30
CA HIS A 224 -1.56 -8.32 -26.07
C HIS A 224 -2.43 -9.32 -26.86
N ASP A 225 -1.85 -10.43 -27.32
CA ASP A 225 -2.48 -11.44 -28.20
C ASP A 225 -2.21 -12.87 -27.71
N ILE A 226 -1.93 -13.02 -26.42
CA ILE A 226 -1.47 -14.27 -25.82
C ILE A 226 -2.44 -14.82 -24.76
N THR A 227 -3.60 -14.20 -24.58
CA THR A 227 -4.61 -14.60 -23.58
C THR A 227 -5.00 -16.07 -23.68
N SER A 228 -5.23 -16.61 -24.88
CA SER A 228 -5.58 -18.03 -25.05
C SER A 228 -4.47 -18.98 -24.61
N ARG A 229 -3.21 -18.62 -24.87
CA ARG A 229 -2.03 -19.40 -24.46
C ARG A 229 -1.80 -19.31 -22.96
N LEU A 230 -1.92 -18.12 -22.39
CA LEU A 230 -1.84 -17.91 -20.94
C LEU A 230 -2.93 -18.68 -20.22
N CYS A 231 -4.18 -18.60 -20.70
CA CYS A 231 -5.28 -19.37 -20.14
C CYS A 231 -4.99 -20.88 -20.15
N ALA A 232 -4.50 -21.44 -21.26
CA ALA A 232 -4.14 -22.86 -21.34
C ALA A 232 -3.04 -23.29 -20.35
N ALA A 233 -2.20 -22.36 -19.89
CA ALA A 233 -1.16 -22.63 -18.89
C ALA A 233 -1.65 -22.50 -17.44
N VAL A 234 -2.85 -21.93 -17.20
CA VAL A 234 -3.40 -21.81 -15.85
C VAL A 234 -3.81 -23.20 -15.34
N PRO A 235 -3.37 -23.63 -14.15
CA PRO A 235 -3.74 -24.94 -13.62
C PRO A 235 -5.18 -24.98 -13.09
N HIS A 236 -5.89 -26.09 -13.31
CA HIS A 236 -7.18 -26.36 -12.66
C HIS A 236 -7.00 -26.65 -11.17
N HIS A 237 -7.90 -26.11 -10.35
CA HIS A 237 -7.98 -26.38 -8.91
C HIS A 237 -9.25 -25.77 -8.34
N LEU A 238 -10.01 -26.53 -7.57
CA LEU A 238 -11.16 -26.00 -6.84
C LEU A 238 -10.69 -25.15 -5.67
N MET A 239 -11.15 -23.90 -5.63
CA MET A 239 -10.79 -22.93 -4.60
C MET A 239 -12.03 -22.26 -3.99
N PRO A 240 -11.99 -21.91 -2.69
CA PRO A 240 -12.98 -21.03 -2.09
C PRO A 240 -13.04 -19.69 -2.83
N ASN A 241 -14.25 -19.29 -3.22
CA ASN A 241 -14.54 -17.98 -3.78
C ASN A 241 -15.75 -17.35 -3.07
N PRO A 242 -15.52 -16.56 -2.00
CA PRO A 242 -16.59 -15.89 -1.27
C PRO A 242 -17.42 -14.93 -2.15
N PHE A 243 -16.81 -14.31 -3.17
CA PHE A 243 -17.49 -13.32 -3.99
C PHE A 243 -18.38 -13.90 -5.09
N ALA A 244 -18.36 -15.21 -5.31
CA ALA A 244 -19.38 -15.87 -6.14
C ALA A 244 -20.77 -15.82 -5.48
N THR A 245 -20.86 -15.66 -4.16
CA THR A 245 -22.14 -15.59 -3.42
C THR A 245 -22.34 -14.30 -2.64
N VAL A 246 -21.26 -13.62 -2.22
CA VAL A 246 -21.32 -12.36 -1.49
C VAL A 246 -21.41 -11.18 -2.46
N THR A 247 -22.62 -10.65 -2.63
CA THR A 247 -22.92 -9.51 -3.50
C THR A 247 -23.44 -8.29 -2.73
N SER A 248 -23.66 -8.42 -1.41
CA SER A 248 -24.20 -7.40 -0.52
C SER A 248 -23.77 -7.63 0.93
N PRO A 249 -23.87 -6.63 1.83
CA PRO A 249 -23.61 -6.82 3.26
C PRO A 249 -24.47 -7.92 3.89
N GLU A 250 -25.72 -8.07 3.44
CA GLU A 250 -26.62 -9.12 3.92
C GLU A 250 -26.17 -10.52 3.51
N THR A 251 -25.69 -10.68 2.27
CA THR A 251 -25.16 -11.96 1.78
C THR A 251 -23.82 -12.29 2.40
N LEU A 252 -23.00 -11.27 2.73
CA LEU A 252 -21.81 -11.45 3.56
C LEU A 252 -22.17 -11.98 4.95
N LEU A 253 -23.18 -11.40 5.60
CA LEU A 253 -23.60 -11.83 6.94
C LEU A 253 -24.14 -13.27 6.91
N ARG A 254 -24.94 -13.61 5.90
CA ARG A 254 -25.40 -15.00 5.67
C ARG A 254 -24.23 -15.94 5.40
N PHE A 255 -23.29 -15.57 4.54
CA PHE A 255 -22.08 -16.35 4.27
C PHE A 255 -21.27 -16.65 5.55
N VAL A 256 -21.10 -15.65 6.42
CA VAL A 256 -20.38 -15.79 7.68
C VAL A 256 -21.10 -16.74 8.64
N LEU A 257 -22.44 -16.70 8.67
CA LEU A 257 -23.26 -17.57 9.52
C LEU A 257 -23.35 -19.01 8.98
N ASP A 258 -23.49 -19.17 7.67
CA ASP A 258 -23.71 -20.46 7.02
C ASP A 258 -22.39 -21.23 6.79
N GLY A 259 -21.25 -20.53 6.79
CA GLY A 259 -19.90 -21.11 6.69
C GLY A 259 -19.59 -21.82 5.37
N ARG A 260 -20.45 -21.72 4.36
CA ARG A 260 -20.29 -22.40 3.06
C ARG A 260 -19.70 -21.45 2.04
N SER A 261 -18.40 -21.62 1.75
CA SER A 261 -17.79 -20.98 0.58
C SER A 261 -18.14 -21.72 -0.70
N SER A 262 -18.74 -21.02 -1.66
CA SER A 262 -18.85 -21.50 -3.04
C SER A 262 -17.45 -21.81 -3.55
N GLN A 263 -17.29 -23.03 -4.07
CA GLN A 263 -16.06 -23.42 -4.75
C GLN A 263 -16.15 -22.99 -6.21
N THR A 264 -15.07 -22.46 -6.75
CA THR A 264 -14.94 -22.19 -8.18
C THR A 264 -13.66 -22.84 -8.67
N ASP A 265 -13.67 -23.37 -9.89
CA ASP A 265 -12.43 -23.81 -10.52
C ASP A 265 -11.56 -22.59 -10.85
N TYR A 266 -10.32 -22.62 -10.39
CA TYR A 266 -9.38 -21.53 -10.52
C TYR A 266 -9.08 -21.19 -11.98
N HIS A 267 -8.88 -22.20 -12.83
CA HIS A 267 -8.62 -22.00 -14.24
C HIS A 267 -9.79 -21.30 -14.91
N ASP A 268 -11.01 -21.82 -14.74
CA ASP A 268 -12.21 -21.24 -15.33
C ASP A 268 -12.43 -19.79 -14.89
N TRP A 269 -12.24 -19.51 -13.60
CA TRP A 269 -12.42 -18.17 -13.06
C TRP A 269 -11.34 -17.19 -13.56
N VAL A 270 -10.07 -17.59 -13.59
CA VAL A 270 -8.96 -16.76 -14.05
C VAL A 270 -9.08 -16.49 -15.55
N CYS A 271 -9.38 -17.52 -16.35
CA CYS A 271 -9.57 -17.39 -17.79
C CYS A 271 -10.76 -16.50 -18.17
N ARG A 272 -11.81 -16.48 -17.34
CA ARG A 272 -12.98 -15.62 -17.56
C ARG A 272 -12.76 -14.18 -17.10
N ASN A 273 -12.16 -13.98 -15.92
CA ASN A 273 -12.17 -12.68 -15.23
C ASN A 273 -10.85 -11.92 -15.31
N VAL A 274 -9.73 -12.62 -15.48
CA VAL A 274 -8.39 -12.02 -15.38
C VAL A 274 -7.68 -12.02 -16.72
N MET A 275 -7.62 -13.17 -17.40
CA MET A 275 -6.88 -13.33 -18.65
C MET A 275 -7.31 -12.34 -19.76
N PRO A 276 -8.61 -12.01 -19.96
CA PRO A 276 -9.01 -11.06 -20.99
C PRO A 276 -8.38 -9.66 -20.82
N ASN A 277 -7.96 -9.30 -19.60
CA ASN A 277 -7.29 -8.02 -19.36
C ASN A 277 -5.85 -7.97 -19.88
N TYR A 278 -5.26 -9.09 -20.29
CA TYR A 278 -3.93 -9.13 -20.89
C TYR A 278 -3.95 -8.71 -22.36
N ASP A 279 -5.07 -8.87 -23.06
CA ASP A 279 -5.24 -8.38 -24.43
C ASP A 279 -5.68 -6.90 -24.49
N ASN A 280 -6.04 -6.31 -23.35
CA ASN A 280 -6.43 -4.91 -23.29
C ASN A 280 -5.24 -3.98 -23.49
N GLY A 281 -5.19 -3.33 -24.66
CA GLY A 281 -4.38 -2.11 -24.83
C GLY A 281 -4.90 -0.94 -23.98
N ILE A 282 -4.16 0.18 -23.97
CA ILE A 282 -4.46 1.34 -23.10
C ILE A 282 -5.89 1.88 -23.30
N VAL A 283 -6.32 2.05 -24.55
CA VAL A 283 -7.67 2.58 -24.86
C VAL A 283 -8.77 1.63 -24.39
N ALA A 284 -8.57 0.32 -24.55
CA ALA A 284 -9.51 -0.69 -24.08
C ALA A 284 -9.59 -0.67 -22.54
N ALA A 285 -8.45 -0.58 -21.85
CA ALA A 285 -8.40 -0.47 -20.39
C ALA A 285 -9.16 0.76 -19.88
N ILE A 286 -8.99 1.92 -20.51
CA ILE A 286 -9.74 3.15 -20.15
C ILE A 286 -11.24 2.95 -20.33
N ARG A 287 -11.66 2.32 -21.44
CA ARG A 287 -13.07 2.02 -21.69
C ARG A 287 -13.65 1.09 -20.63
N THR A 288 -12.88 0.07 -20.21
CA THR A 288 -13.28 -0.84 -19.13
C THR A 288 -13.50 -0.09 -17.81
N VAL A 289 -12.64 0.87 -17.46
CA VAL A 289 -12.87 1.72 -16.28
C VAL A 289 -14.12 2.58 -16.46
N GLY A 290 -14.35 3.14 -17.65
CA GLY A 290 -15.57 3.89 -17.97
C GLY A 290 -16.86 3.09 -17.77
N HIS A 291 -16.83 1.77 -18.00
CA HIS A 291 -17.99 0.89 -17.82
C HIS A 291 -18.43 0.68 -16.36
N ILE A 292 -17.58 1.02 -15.38
CA ILE A 292 -17.98 1.07 -13.96
C ILE A 292 -19.06 2.13 -13.71
N GLY A 293 -19.09 3.17 -14.54
CA GLY A 293 -20.03 4.28 -14.45
C GLY A 293 -19.56 5.38 -13.51
N ALA A 294 -19.99 6.61 -13.81
CA ALA A 294 -19.55 7.81 -13.10
C ALA A 294 -19.88 7.78 -11.59
N LEU A 295 -21.00 7.16 -11.20
CA LEU A 295 -21.42 7.08 -9.81
C LEU A 295 -20.43 6.26 -8.96
N GLY A 296 -20.11 5.04 -9.38
CA GLY A 296 -19.19 4.15 -8.64
C GLY A 296 -17.79 4.76 -8.48
N LEU A 297 -17.28 5.35 -9.57
CA LEU A 297 -16.00 6.05 -9.56
C LEU A 297 -16.03 7.28 -8.65
N THR A 298 -17.09 8.09 -8.70
CA THR A 298 -17.22 9.29 -7.86
C THR A 298 -17.32 8.95 -6.37
N VAL A 299 -18.11 7.93 -6.00
CA VAL A 299 -18.22 7.48 -4.59
C VAL A 299 -16.87 6.95 -4.09
N SER A 300 -16.16 6.18 -4.91
CA SER A 300 -14.81 5.69 -4.59
C SER A 300 -13.81 6.83 -4.40
N LEU A 301 -13.87 7.84 -5.27
CA LEU A 301 -13.04 9.05 -5.16
C LEU A 301 -13.30 9.79 -3.84
N ILE A 302 -14.56 10.06 -3.54
CA ILE A 302 -14.96 10.79 -2.33
C ILE A 302 -14.55 10.01 -1.07
N PHE A 303 -14.83 8.72 -1.03
CA PHE A 303 -14.50 7.88 0.12
C PHE A 303 -12.99 7.79 0.35
N GLY A 304 -12.20 7.54 -0.71
CA GLY A 304 -10.74 7.51 -0.60
C GLY A 304 -10.15 8.87 -0.24
N ALA A 305 -10.65 9.97 -0.81
CA ALA A 305 -10.19 11.32 -0.49
C ALA A 305 -10.49 11.70 0.97
N ALA A 306 -11.67 11.32 1.49
CA ALA A 306 -12.01 11.49 2.89
C ALA A 306 -11.07 10.68 3.79
N ALA A 307 -10.75 9.44 3.42
CA ALA A 307 -9.80 8.61 4.17
C ALA A 307 -8.38 9.22 4.19
N VAL A 308 -7.90 9.77 3.07
CA VAL A 308 -6.63 10.50 2.98
C VAL A 308 -6.65 11.71 3.92
N ALA A 309 -7.70 12.53 3.85
CA ALA A 309 -7.83 13.75 4.65
C ALA A 309 -7.86 13.44 6.16
N VAL A 310 -8.68 12.47 6.58
CA VAL A 310 -8.77 12.05 7.99
C VAL A 310 -7.45 11.46 8.48
N THR A 311 -6.75 10.70 7.63
CA THR A 311 -5.42 10.13 7.96
C THR A 311 -4.38 11.22 8.21
N LEU A 312 -4.22 12.15 7.26
CA LEU A 312 -3.23 13.21 7.39
C LEU A 312 -3.56 14.17 8.54
N TRP A 313 -4.83 14.53 8.69
CA TRP A 313 -5.29 15.35 9.81
C TRP A 313 -5.02 14.66 11.15
N GLY A 314 -5.43 13.39 11.28
CA GLY A 314 -5.21 12.60 12.49
C GLY A 314 -3.73 12.48 12.84
N LEU A 315 -2.87 12.20 11.85
CA LEU A 315 -1.43 12.17 12.05
C LEU A 315 -0.86 13.53 12.49
N GLY A 316 -1.36 14.63 11.94
CA GLY A 316 -0.99 15.99 12.37
C GLY A 316 -1.34 16.25 13.84
N GLU A 317 -2.57 15.94 14.25
CA GLU A 317 -3.03 16.13 15.62
C GLU A 317 -2.29 15.22 16.63
N LEU A 318 -2.08 13.95 16.27
CA LEU A 318 -1.38 12.99 17.12
C LEU A 318 0.11 13.33 17.27
N SER A 319 0.78 13.68 16.17
CA SER A 319 2.17 14.10 16.19
C SER A 319 2.38 15.49 16.80
N GLY A 320 1.35 16.35 16.78
CA GLY A 320 1.45 17.76 17.16
C GLY A 320 2.12 18.63 16.10
N VAL A 321 2.54 18.04 14.97
CA VAL A 321 3.18 18.74 13.86
C VAL A 321 2.09 19.20 12.89
N PRO A 322 1.96 20.50 12.62
CA PRO A 322 0.90 20.98 11.74
C PRO A 322 1.22 20.61 10.29
N LEU A 323 0.21 20.16 9.53
CA LEU A 323 0.37 19.81 8.11
C LEU A 323 0.92 20.99 7.27
N ARG A 324 0.63 22.23 7.66
CA ARG A 324 1.20 23.42 7.01
C ARG A 324 2.73 23.41 7.00
N ALA A 325 3.38 22.95 8.07
CA ALA A 325 4.84 22.90 8.15
C ALA A 325 5.42 21.87 7.17
N PHE A 326 4.68 20.80 6.89
CA PHE A 326 5.03 19.84 5.85
C PHE A 326 4.89 20.46 4.45
N VAL A 327 3.79 21.17 4.19
CA VAL A 327 3.58 21.89 2.91
C VAL A 327 4.62 23.00 2.71
N GLU A 328 4.97 23.74 3.76
CA GLU A 328 6.05 24.74 3.74
C GLU A 328 7.39 24.11 3.36
N ALA A 329 7.69 22.89 3.81
CA ALA A 329 8.88 22.15 3.40
C ALA A 329 8.89 21.78 1.91
N LEU A 330 7.74 21.81 1.23
CA LEU A 330 7.60 21.57 -0.20
C LEU A 330 7.60 22.86 -1.04
N GLN A 331 7.53 24.03 -0.41
CA GLN A 331 7.52 25.32 -1.11
C GLN A 331 8.79 25.49 -1.96
N GLY A 332 8.61 26.03 -3.17
CA GLY A 332 9.67 26.12 -4.17
C GLY A 332 10.00 24.81 -4.91
N ARG A 333 9.34 23.69 -4.55
CA ARG A 333 9.50 22.37 -5.21
C ARG A 333 8.18 21.76 -5.68
N MET A 334 7.08 22.51 -5.65
CA MET A 334 5.73 22.04 -5.99
C MET A 334 5.61 21.49 -7.41
N THR A 335 6.44 21.94 -8.36
CA THR A 335 6.46 21.38 -9.72
C THR A 335 6.86 19.89 -9.75
N TRP A 336 7.78 19.48 -8.87
CA TRP A 336 8.16 18.07 -8.73
C TRP A 336 7.06 17.26 -8.05
N VAL A 337 6.40 17.83 -7.05
CA VAL A 337 5.26 17.19 -6.38
C VAL A 337 4.11 16.98 -7.37
N ALA A 338 3.80 18.00 -8.18
CA ALA A 338 2.79 17.91 -9.24
C ALA A 338 3.18 16.88 -10.30
N ALA A 339 4.44 16.82 -10.73
CA ALA A 339 4.92 15.79 -11.65
C ALA A 339 4.77 14.37 -11.06
N GLY A 340 5.16 14.16 -9.80
CA GLY A 340 4.97 12.89 -9.10
C GLY A 340 3.50 12.48 -8.99
N LEU A 341 2.61 13.44 -8.71
CA LEU A 341 1.17 13.19 -8.66
C LEU A 341 0.59 12.86 -10.04
N LEU A 342 1.01 13.58 -11.09
CA LEU A 342 0.59 13.32 -12.47
C LEU A 342 0.99 11.92 -12.95
N LEU A 343 2.11 11.38 -12.47
CA LEU A 343 2.52 10.00 -12.77
C LEU A 343 1.56 8.96 -12.21
N VAL A 344 0.75 9.28 -11.20
CA VAL A 344 -0.28 8.37 -10.66
C VAL A 344 -1.53 8.37 -11.55
N ALA A 345 -1.79 9.42 -12.33
CA ALA A 345 -3.02 9.56 -13.12
C ALA A 345 -3.29 8.40 -14.09
N PRO A 346 -2.31 7.84 -14.83
CA PRO A 346 -2.53 6.67 -15.67
C PRO A 346 -3.13 5.47 -14.90
N VAL A 347 -2.74 5.28 -13.64
CA VAL A 347 -3.25 4.20 -12.79
C VAL A 347 -4.75 4.34 -12.54
N PHE A 348 -5.24 5.57 -12.33
CA PHE A 348 -6.67 5.86 -12.21
C PHE A 348 -7.43 5.67 -13.53
N LEU A 349 -6.79 6.02 -14.65
CA LEU A 349 -7.40 5.90 -15.97
C LEU A 349 -7.53 4.44 -16.41
N THR A 350 -6.61 3.56 -16.03
CA THR A 350 -6.59 2.16 -16.49
C THR A 350 -7.00 1.15 -15.41
N GLY A 351 -7.31 1.58 -14.19
CA GLY A 351 -7.73 0.71 -13.09
C GLY A 351 -8.93 1.24 -12.32
N TYR A 352 -9.92 0.39 -12.06
CA TYR A 352 -11.18 0.77 -11.40
C TYR A 352 -11.12 0.86 -9.87
N ASP A 353 -10.03 0.41 -9.24
CA ASP A 353 -9.85 0.38 -7.78
C ASP A 353 -9.51 1.79 -7.20
N TRP A 354 -10.36 2.79 -7.42
CA TRP A 354 -10.04 4.18 -7.07
C TRP A 354 -9.84 4.44 -5.57
N THR A 355 -10.59 3.75 -4.69
CA THR A 355 -10.37 3.80 -3.24
C THR A 355 -8.98 3.29 -2.87
N ARG A 356 -8.55 2.21 -3.51
CA ARG A 356 -7.21 1.64 -3.32
C ARG A 356 -6.13 2.60 -3.81
N TRP A 357 -6.28 3.22 -4.98
CA TRP A 357 -5.31 4.18 -5.49
C TRP A 357 -5.13 5.37 -4.55
N LEU A 358 -6.22 5.86 -3.96
CA LEU A 358 -6.15 6.89 -2.91
C LEU A 358 -5.52 6.39 -1.61
N THR A 359 -5.67 5.11 -1.29
CA THR A 359 -5.00 4.49 -0.13
C THR A 359 -3.48 4.41 -0.35
N ILE A 360 -3.02 4.14 -1.58
CA ILE A 360 -1.60 4.20 -1.94
C ILE A 360 -1.09 5.65 -1.92
N VAL A 361 -1.85 6.61 -2.43
CA VAL A 361 -1.50 8.04 -2.31
C VAL A 361 -1.45 8.47 -0.84
N ALA A 362 -2.36 7.98 0.01
CA ALA A 362 -2.30 8.20 1.45
C ALA A 362 -1.02 7.62 2.05
N PHE A 363 -0.62 6.42 1.65
CA PHE A 363 0.63 5.79 2.06
C PHE A 363 1.84 6.66 1.68
N ASP A 364 1.95 7.06 0.41
CA ASP A 364 3.04 7.89 -0.13
C ASP A 364 3.26 9.18 0.67
N ILE A 365 2.17 9.86 1.03
CA ILE A 365 2.24 11.12 1.77
C ILE A 365 2.47 10.85 3.26
N ALA A 366 1.71 9.92 3.85
CA ALA A 366 1.65 9.73 5.29
C ALA A 366 2.94 9.17 5.87
N ILE A 367 3.61 8.21 5.20
CA ILE A 367 4.89 7.69 5.71
C ILE A 367 5.96 8.77 5.73
N VAL A 368 6.01 9.61 4.69
CA VAL A 368 6.97 10.72 4.63
C VAL A 368 6.63 11.77 5.68
N PHE A 369 5.34 12.07 5.88
CA PHE A 369 4.89 12.96 6.94
C PHE A 369 5.23 12.42 8.34
N ILE A 370 5.03 11.13 8.62
CA ILE A 370 5.39 10.50 9.90
C ILE A 370 6.88 10.66 10.17
N LEU A 371 7.74 10.37 9.19
CA LEU A 371 9.19 10.50 9.31
C LEU A 371 9.64 11.96 9.42
N PHE A 372 8.97 12.87 8.72
CA PHE A 372 9.17 14.31 8.87
C PHE A 372 8.85 14.73 10.31
N ALA A 373 7.66 14.40 10.80
CA ALA A 373 7.19 14.73 12.13
C ALA A 373 8.07 14.12 13.23
N ALA A 374 8.61 12.92 13.02
CA ALA A 374 9.55 12.28 13.95
C ALA A 374 10.83 13.10 14.22
N ARG A 375 11.20 14.03 13.32
CA ARG A 375 12.38 14.92 13.49
C ARG A 375 12.03 16.30 14.03
N ARG A 376 10.75 16.56 14.29
CA ARG A 376 10.23 17.87 14.70
C ARG A 376 10.14 17.95 16.24
N PRO A 377 10.54 19.06 16.88
CA PRO A 377 10.48 19.19 18.35
C PRO A 377 9.06 19.09 18.90
N GLU A 378 8.04 19.42 18.10
CA GLU A 378 6.63 19.36 18.48
C GLU A 378 6.19 17.94 18.91
N ILE A 379 6.80 16.89 18.33
CA ILE A 379 6.49 15.50 18.68
C ILE A 379 7.03 15.08 20.06
N GLU A 380 7.96 15.85 20.62
CA GLU A 380 8.54 15.58 21.95
C GLU A 380 7.66 16.15 23.08
N GLN A 381 6.68 17.00 22.75
CA GLN A 381 5.76 17.60 23.71
C GLN A 381 4.74 16.57 24.23
N ALA A 382 4.31 16.75 25.48
CA ALA A 382 3.26 15.93 26.07
C ALA A 382 1.92 16.07 25.29
N PRO A 383 1.18 14.98 25.06
CA PRO A 383 -0.14 15.04 24.44
C PRO A 383 -1.14 15.68 25.41
N THR A 384 -2.07 16.46 24.88
CA THR A 384 -3.16 17.01 25.68
C THR A 384 -4.24 15.94 25.93
N PRO A 385 -5.11 16.10 26.95
CA PRO A 385 -6.25 15.20 27.13
C PRO A 385 -7.16 15.11 25.90
N LYS A 386 -7.28 16.21 25.14
CA LYS A 386 -8.01 16.24 23.86
C LYS A 386 -7.35 15.32 22.83
N THR A 387 -6.03 15.36 22.71
CA THR A 387 -5.25 14.50 21.81
C THR A 387 -5.44 13.02 22.16
N LEU A 388 -5.44 12.66 23.44
CA LEU A 388 -5.68 11.27 23.86
C LEU A 388 -7.11 10.78 23.57
N ARG A 389 -8.12 11.64 23.72
CA ARG A 389 -9.50 11.31 23.32
C ARG A 389 -9.60 11.13 21.81
N LEU A 390 -8.98 12.03 21.05
CA LEU A 390 -8.94 11.93 19.59
C LEU A 390 -8.23 10.66 19.13
N PHE A 391 -7.11 10.28 19.75
CA PHE A 391 -6.43 9.02 19.47
C PHE A 391 -7.38 7.83 19.60
N ILE A 392 -8.15 7.76 20.68
CA ILE A 392 -9.10 6.67 20.89
C ILE A 392 -10.20 6.68 19.83
N LEU A 393 -10.73 7.86 19.50
CA LEU A 393 -11.74 7.99 18.44
C LEU A 393 -11.19 7.54 17.08
N LEU A 394 -9.96 7.92 16.74
CA LEU A 394 -9.31 7.48 15.50
C LEU A 394 -9.06 5.97 15.49
N VAL A 395 -8.57 5.41 16.61
CA VAL A 395 -8.37 3.96 16.75
C VAL A 395 -9.68 3.21 16.53
N ILE A 396 -10.78 3.65 17.16
CA ILE A 396 -12.10 3.03 17.00
C ILE A 396 -12.59 3.20 15.57
N ALA A 397 -12.52 4.40 15.00
CA ALA A 397 -13.00 4.67 13.65
C ALA A 397 -12.27 3.83 12.59
N PHE A 398 -10.93 3.78 12.65
CA PHE A 398 -10.13 2.98 11.73
C PHE A 398 -10.27 1.47 11.95
N ALA A 399 -10.50 1.03 13.19
CA ALA A 399 -10.76 -0.38 13.48
C ALA A 399 -12.12 -0.85 12.96
N LEU A 400 -13.13 0.02 12.97
CA LEU A 400 -14.49 -0.27 12.51
C LEU A 400 -14.68 -0.10 11.00
N ILE A 401 -13.91 0.81 10.38
CA ILE A 401 -13.98 1.11 8.94
C ILE A 401 -12.62 0.81 8.32
N PRO A 402 -12.31 -0.48 8.01
CA PRO A 402 -11.04 -0.87 7.41
C PRO A 402 -11.00 -0.46 5.93
N VAL A 403 -10.75 0.82 5.66
CA VAL A 403 -10.72 1.40 4.30
C VAL A 403 -9.86 0.58 3.34
N GLY A 404 -8.71 0.08 3.82
CA GLY A 404 -7.79 -0.75 3.03
C GLY A 404 -8.35 -2.07 2.51
N ALA A 405 -9.48 -2.54 3.07
CA ALA A 405 -10.21 -3.71 2.59
C ALA A 405 -11.24 -3.39 1.50
N VAL A 406 -11.48 -2.10 1.19
CA VAL A 406 -12.45 -1.65 0.20
C VAL A 406 -11.73 -1.31 -1.12
N PRO A 407 -11.78 -2.16 -2.15
CA PRO A 407 -11.09 -1.90 -3.42
C PRO A 407 -11.70 -0.70 -4.18
N GLY A 408 -13.03 -0.56 -4.15
CA GLY A 408 -13.80 0.47 -4.82
C GLY A 408 -15.30 0.15 -4.79
N PHE A 409 -16.14 1.12 -5.15
CA PHE A 409 -17.59 0.96 -5.27
C PHE A 409 -18.00 0.77 -6.73
N GLY A 410 -18.92 -0.16 -7.00
CA GLY A 410 -19.46 -0.41 -8.34
C GLY A 410 -18.59 -1.26 -9.27
N GLY A 411 -17.55 -1.93 -8.74
CA GLY A 411 -16.77 -2.93 -9.48
C GLY A 411 -17.65 -4.05 -10.05
N PRO A 412 -17.25 -4.72 -11.15
CA PRO A 412 -18.00 -5.84 -11.70
C PRO A 412 -18.19 -6.91 -10.61
N LEU A 413 -19.41 -7.44 -10.51
CA LEU A 413 -19.72 -8.58 -9.66
C LEU A 413 -18.80 -9.73 -10.08
N MET A 414 -17.93 -10.19 -9.18
CA MET A 414 -17.01 -11.31 -9.42
C MET A 414 -17.75 -12.67 -9.33
N ALA A 415 -18.86 -12.79 -10.06
CA ALA A 415 -19.74 -13.95 -10.12
C ALA A 415 -19.40 -14.91 -11.26
#